data_AF-A0A3B8LG25-F1
#
_entry.id   AF-A0A3B8LG25-F1
#
_cell.length_a   1.000
_cell.length_b   1.000
_cell.length_c   1.000
_cell.angle_alpha   90.00
_cell.angle_beta   90.00
_cell.angle_gamma   90.00
#
_symmetry.space_group_name_H-M   'P 1'
#
loop_
_entity.id
_entity.type
_entity.pdbx_description
1 polymer ?
#
loop_
_entity_poly.entity_id
_entity_poly.type
_entity_poly.pdbx_seq_one_letter_code
_entity_poly.pdbx_strand_id
1 'polypeptide(L)'
;ACFAMTNEVVVLHKPSRTLLVTDLVFNLSPKAPWMTRTAMRCLGGYPGCNVTLLEQVGMKRDVARRELGIIAEWDFDRVIMAHGEIIETGGKETFFQAFQWVLIGT
;
A
#
# COMPACT_ATOMS: atom_id res chain seq x y z
N ALA A 1 11.12 7.67 -2.87
CA ALA A 1 9.83 8.17 -3.36
C ALA A 1 9.12 8.87 -2.23
N CYS A 2 8.72 10.14 -2.39
CA CYS A 2 8.02 10.93 -1.38
C CYS A 2 6.69 11.42 -1.98
N PHE A 3 5.56 11.07 -1.37
CA PHE A 3 4.21 11.38 -1.86
C PHE A 3 3.57 12.46 -0.98
N ALA A 4 3.00 13.50 -1.57
CA ALA A 4 2.83 14.83 -0.96
C ALA A 4 1.74 15.02 0.13
N MET A 5 1.41 14.02 0.96
CA MET A 5 0.53 14.17 2.13
C MET A 5 1.16 13.66 3.43
N THR A 6 1.94 12.59 3.35
CA THR A 6 2.75 12.03 4.43
C THR A 6 4.18 12.00 3.88
N ASN A 7 5.20 12.48 4.59
CA ASN A 7 6.59 12.33 4.13
C ASN A 7 7.02 10.85 4.21
N GLU A 8 6.34 10.00 3.44
CA GLU A 8 6.48 8.56 3.46
C GLU A 8 7.79 8.18 2.78
N VAL A 9 8.48 7.24 3.41
CA VAL A 9 9.72 6.69 2.94
C VAL A 9 9.51 5.19 2.77
N VAL A 10 9.59 4.75 1.52
CA VAL A 10 9.54 3.33 1.17
C VAL A 10 10.95 2.80 1.03
N VAL A 11 11.25 1.69 1.70
CA VAL A 11 12.57 1.07 1.70
C VAL A 11 12.50 -0.38 1.22
N LEU A 12 13.44 -0.77 0.38
CA LEU A 12 13.63 -2.17 -0.02
C LEU A 12 14.81 -2.79 0.72
N HIS A 13 14.53 -3.79 1.55
CA HIS A 13 15.58 -4.67 2.03
C HIS A 13 15.86 -5.76 0.99
N LYS A 14 16.88 -5.53 0.16
CA LYS A 14 17.21 -6.35 -1.01
C LYS A 14 17.44 -7.84 -0.68
N PRO A 15 18.22 -8.23 0.35
CA PRO A 15 18.51 -9.65 0.59
C PRO A 15 17.27 -10.49 0.88
N SER A 16 16.27 -9.94 1.58
CA SER A 16 15.01 -10.64 1.88
C SER A 16 13.87 -10.27 0.94
N ARG A 17 14.14 -9.50 -0.13
CA ARG A 17 13.13 -9.03 -1.09
C ARG A 17 11.90 -8.45 -0.38
N THR A 18 12.14 -7.64 0.65
CA THR A 18 11.09 -7.10 1.53
C THR A 18 10.93 -5.61 1.29
N LEU A 19 9.73 -5.22 0.86
CA LEU A 19 9.29 -3.83 0.79
C LEU A 19 8.74 -3.40 2.15
N LEU A 20 9.34 -2.39 2.75
CA LEU A 20 8.84 -1.74 3.96
C LEU A 20 8.13 -0.46 3.55
N VAL A 21 6.85 -0.39 3.88
CA VAL A 21 5.99 0.78 3.70
C VAL A 21 5.40 1.16 5.07
N THR A 22 4.86 2.36 5.17
CA THR A 22 4.16 2.82 6.37
C THR A 22 2.67 2.79 6.12
N ASP A 23 2.08 3.94 5.83
CA ASP A 23 0.66 4.13 5.60
C ASP A 23 0.31 4.14 4.09
N LEU A 24 1.21 3.63 3.24
CA LEU A 24 0.93 3.50 1.80
C LEU A 24 -0.21 2.50 1.52
N VAL A 25 -0.29 1.44 2.32
CA VAL A 25 -1.31 0.38 2.23
C VAL A 25 -1.66 -0.18 3.63
N PHE A 26 -2.86 -0.71 3.75
CA PHE A 26 -3.40 -1.32 4.97
C PHE A 26 -3.84 -2.73 4.66
N ASN A 27 -3.47 -3.70 5.50
CA ASN A 27 -3.90 -5.10 5.37
C ASN A 27 -4.49 -5.61 6.68
N LEU A 28 -5.59 -5.00 7.13
CA LEU A 28 -6.13 -5.26 8.46
C LEU A 28 -6.61 -6.71 8.64
N SER A 29 -6.19 -7.31 9.75
CA SER A 29 -6.59 -8.66 10.13
C SER A 29 -8.10 -8.77 10.29
N PRO A 30 -8.72 -9.89 9.87
CA PRO A 30 -10.10 -10.22 10.21
C PRO A 30 -10.36 -10.26 11.72
N LYS A 31 -9.31 -10.43 12.54
CA LYS A 31 -9.36 -10.44 14.01
C LYS A 31 -9.38 -9.05 14.64
N ALA A 32 -9.17 -7.97 13.87
CA ALA A 32 -9.22 -6.60 14.38
C ALA A 32 -10.62 -6.25 14.94
N PRO A 33 -10.75 -5.31 15.90
CA PRO A 33 -12.03 -4.91 16.46
C PRO A 33 -13.06 -4.57 15.37
N TRP A 34 -14.30 -5.01 15.55
CA TRP A 34 -15.32 -4.90 14.50
C TRP A 34 -15.58 -3.43 14.09
N MET A 35 -15.52 -2.49 15.03
CA MET A 35 -15.64 -1.05 14.75
C MET A 35 -14.53 -0.57 13.83
N THR A 36 -13.28 -0.98 14.08
CA THR A 36 -12.13 -0.68 13.22
C THR A 36 -12.32 -1.25 11.82
N ARG A 37 -12.75 -2.52 11.70
CA ARG A 37 -13.01 -3.14 10.40
C ARG A 37 -14.11 -2.43 9.64
N THR A 38 -15.18 -2.02 10.32
CA THR A 38 -16.29 -1.29 9.71
C THR A 38 -15.84 0.09 9.23
N ALA A 39 -15.13 0.86 10.07
CA ALA A 39 -14.61 2.16 9.69
C ALA A 39 -13.67 2.06 8.47
N MET A 40 -12.75 1.10 8.49
CA MET A 40 -11.79 0.91 7.39
C MET A 40 -12.47 0.38 6.13
N ARG A 41 -13.53 -0.42 6.26
CA ARG A 41 -14.38 -0.79 5.12
C ARG A 41 -15.09 0.42 4.51
N CYS A 42 -15.62 1.33 5.31
CA CYS A 42 -16.20 2.58 4.80
C CYS A 42 -15.17 3.46 4.07
N LEU A 43 -13.90 3.39 4.48
CA LEU A 43 -12.79 4.08 3.81
C LEU A 43 -12.17 3.28 2.65
N GLY A 44 -12.67 2.10 2.32
CA GLY A 44 -12.11 1.24 1.26
C GLY A 44 -10.80 0.52 1.62
N GLY A 45 -10.32 0.64 2.86
CA GLY A 45 -9.11 -0.02 3.37
C GLY A 45 -9.31 -1.44 3.90
N TYR A 46 -10.52 -2.02 3.77
CA TYR A 46 -10.83 -3.38 4.20
C TYR A 46 -11.94 -4.00 3.34
N PRO A 47 -11.85 -5.28 2.92
CA PRO A 47 -10.88 -6.30 3.33
C PRO A 47 -9.65 -6.38 2.42
N GLY A 48 -8.59 -7.03 2.90
CA GLY A 48 -7.34 -7.23 2.15
C GLY A 48 -6.43 -6.01 2.17
N CYS A 49 -5.37 -6.06 1.37
CA CYS A 49 -4.36 -5.01 1.29
C CYS A 49 -4.80 -3.90 0.33
N ASN A 50 -5.14 -2.72 0.84
CA ASN A 50 -5.66 -1.61 0.04
C ASN A 50 -5.12 -0.25 0.50
N VAL A 51 -5.19 0.73 -0.40
CA VAL A 51 -5.00 2.16 -0.12
C VAL A 51 -6.36 2.75 0.27
N THR A 52 -6.44 3.49 1.37
CA THR A 52 -7.71 4.10 1.80
C THR A 52 -8.14 5.22 0.86
N LEU A 53 -9.45 5.52 0.81
CA LEU A 53 -9.98 6.64 0.02
C LEU A 53 -9.35 7.99 0.44
N LEU A 54 -9.05 8.14 1.72
CA LEU A 54 -8.41 9.35 2.25
C LEU A 54 -7.02 9.56 1.62
N GLU A 55 -6.21 8.50 1.56
CA GLU A 55 -4.91 8.53 0.89
C GLU A 55 -5.06 8.72 -0.61
N GLN A 56 -5.99 8.01 -1.26
CA GLN A 56 -6.21 8.14 -2.70
C GLN A 56 -6.56 9.58 -3.09
N VAL A 57 -7.40 10.27 -2.31
CA VAL A 57 -7.77 11.68 -2.53
C VAL A 57 -6.62 12.63 -2.19
N GLY A 58 -5.81 12.31 -1.17
CA GLY A 58 -4.66 13.11 -0.79
C GLY A 58 -3.48 13.01 -1.77
N MET A 59 -3.34 11.90 -2.48
CA MET A 59 -2.26 11.67 -3.42
C MET A 59 -2.41 12.53 -4.69
N LYS A 60 -1.34 13.25 -5.04
CA LYS A 60 -1.20 13.87 -6.37
C LYS A 60 -0.95 12.77 -7.40
N ARG A 61 -1.91 12.53 -8.29
CA ARG A 61 -1.91 11.38 -9.22
C ARG A 61 -0.67 11.26 -10.10
N ASP A 62 -0.15 12.37 -10.61
CA ASP A 62 1.03 12.43 -11.47
C ASP A 62 2.31 12.02 -10.73
N VAL A 63 2.53 12.60 -9.55
CA VAL A 63 3.63 12.22 -8.65
C VAL A 63 3.43 10.77 -8.22
N ALA A 64 2.19 10.39 -7.89
CA ALA A 64 1.88 9.06 -7.41
C ALA A 64 2.24 7.98 -8.44
N ARG A 65 1.81 8.17 -9.69
CA ARG A 65 2.11 7.27 -10.80
C ARG A 65 3.61 7.12 -11.04
N ARG A 66 4.36 8.24 -11.05
CA ARG A 66 5.82 8.21 -11.28
C ARG A 66 6.53 7.41 -10.19
N GLU A 67 6.28 7.78 -8.94
CA GLU A 67 7.00 7.24 -7.79
C GLU A 67 6.62 5.77 -7.50
N LEU A 68 5.33 5.41 -7.63
CA LEU A 68 4.89 4.02 -7.55
C LEU A 68 5.41 3.18 -8.72
N GLY A 69 5.57 3.77 -9.90
CA GLY A 69 6.20 3.12 -11.05
C GLY A 69 7.65 2.72 -10.76
N ILE A 70 8.43 3.61 -10.13
CA ILE A 70 9.80 3.31 -9.70
C ILE A 70 9.81 2.15 -8.69
N ILE A 71 8.92 2.17 -7.69
CA ILE A 71 8.80 1.09 -6.72
C ILE A 71 8.36 -0.21 -7.41
N ALA A 72 7.48 -0.13 -8.41
CA ALA A 72 7.01 -1.27 -9.19
C ALA A 72 8.12 -1.96 -10.00
N GLU A 73 9.28 -1.34 -10.21
CA GLU A 73 10.44 -1.99 -10.83
C GLU A 73 11.32 -2.72 -9.81
N TRP A 74 11.16 -2.44 -8.52
CA TRP A 74 11.94 -3.07 -7.47
C TRP A 74 11.61 -4.56 -7.31
N ASP A 75 12.64 -5.34 -7.00
CA ASP A 75 12.52 -6.78 -6.76
C ASP A 75 12.15 -7.08 -5.31
N PHE A 76 10.85 -7.23 -5.05
CA PHE A 76 10.30 -7.61 -3.75
C PHE A 76 9.21 -8.67 -3.90
N ASP A 77 9.02 -9.48 -2.87
CA ASP A 77 7.91 -10.44 -2.75
C ASP A 77 7.19 -10.35 -1.40
N ARG A 78 7.88 -9.82 -0.39
CA ARG A 78 7.33 -9.61 0.95
C ARG A 78 7.02 -8.13 1.16
N VAL A 79 5.91 -7.82 1.82
CA VAL A 79 5.52 -6.43 2.13
C VAL A 79 5.17 -6.30 3.61
N ILE A 80 5.84 -5.38 4.30
CA ILE A 80 5.52 -4.97 5.67
C ILE A 80 4.93 -3.56 5.61
N MET A 81 3.76 -3.38 6.21
CA MET A 81 3.12 -2.08 6.41
C MET A 81 2.94 -1.80 7.90
N ALA A 82 2.66 -0.53 8.27
CA ALA A 82 2.47 -0.15 9.66
C ALA A 82 1.21 -0.78 10.29
N HIS A 83 0.20 -1.07 9.46
CA HIS A 83 -1.12 -1.46 9.91
C HIS A 83 -1.62 -2.76 9.28
N GLY A 84 -1.75 -3.79 10.12
CA GLY A 84 -2.36 -5.06 9.75
C GLY A 84 -1.35 -6.21 9.66
N GLU A 85 -1.68 -7.20 8.84
CA GLU A 85 -0.90 -8.41 8.66
C GLU A 85 0.14 -8.23 7.55
N ILE A 86 1.29 -8.86 7.74
CA ILE A 86 2.37 -8.87 6.76
C ILE A 86 1.95 -9.71 5.55
N ILE A 87 2.32 -9.24 4.35
CA ILE A 87 2.26 -10.05 3.14
C ILE A 87 3.59 -10.79 3.03
N GLU A 88 3.61 -12.08 3.38
CA GLU A 88 4.83 -12.89 3.39
C GLU A 88 5.29 -13.26 1.97
N THR A 89 4.36 -13.45 1.04
CA THR A 89 4.60 -13.78 -0.38
C THR A 89 3.53 -13.16 -1.28
N GLY A 90 3.81 -12.96 -2.56
CA GLY A 90 2.86 -12.38 -3.53
C GLY A 90 2.83 -10.85 -3.52
N GLY A 91 3.85 -10.22 -2.95
CA GLY A 91 3.91 -8.78 -2.70
C GLY A 91 3.77 -7.93 -3.95
N LYS A 92 4.33 -8.36 -5.10
CA LYS A 92 4.15 -7.66 -6.38
C LYS A 92 2.69 -7.60 -6.78
N GLU A 93 2.02 -8.75 -6.77
CA GLU A 93 0.61 -8.85 -7.16
C GLU A 93 -0.26 -8.00 -6.23
N THR A 94 -0.06 -8.12 -4.92
CA THR A 94 -0.77 -7.30 -3.93
C THR A 94 -0.53 -5.80 -4.14
N PHE A 95 0.72 -5.39 -4.39
CA PHE A 95 1.06 -4.00 -4.68
C PHE A 95 0.33 -3.49 -5.93
N PHE A 96 0.36 -4.24 -7.03
CA PHE A 96 -0.32 -3.84 -8.26
C PHE A 96 -1.84 -3.77 -8.07
N GLN A 97 -2.44 -4.71 -7.34
CA GLN A 97 -3.87 -4.68 -7.04
C GLN A 97 -4.26 -3.44 -6.21
N ALA A 98 -3.47 -3.10 -5.18
CA ALA A 98 -3.71 -1.93 -4.33
C ALA A 98 -3.56 -0.60 -5.09
N PHE A 99 -2.63 -0.53 -6.05
CA PHE A 99 -2.35 0.70 -6.81
C PHE A 99 -2.90 0.70 -8.25
N GLN A 100 -3.74 -0.26 -8.63
CA GLN A 100 -4.28 -0.35 -9.99
C GLN A 100 -4.96 0.94 -10.46
N TRP A 101 -5.62 1.66 -9.53
CA TRP A 101 -6.36 2.90 -9.79
C TRP A 101 -5.46 4.06 -10.25
N VAL A 102 -4.15 4.00 -10.00
CA VAL A 102 -3.16 5.02 -10.43
C VAL A 102 -2.15 4.46 -11.44
N LEU A 103 -1.84 3.16 -11.36
CA LEU A 103 -0.88 2.51 -12.27
C LEU A 103 -1.51 2.06 -13.60
N ILE A 104 -2.80 1.74 -13.64
CA ILE A 104 -3.48 1.15 -14.82
C ILE A 104 -4.44 2.15 -15.51
N GLY A 105 -4.60 3.37 -14.98
CA GLY A 105 -5.50 4.39 -15.56
C GLY A 105 -4.86 5.31 -16.60
N THR A 106 -5.56 5.48 -17.74
CA THR A 106 -5.41 6.44 -18.85
C THR A 106 -5.11 7.89 -18.43
#